data_AF-A0A937KCW8-F1
#
_entry.id   AF-A0A937KCW8-F1
#
_cell.length_a   1.000
_cell.length_b   1.000
_cell.length_c   1.000
_cell.angle_alpha   90.00
_cell.angle_beta   90.00
_cell.angle_gamma   90.00
#
_symmetry.space_group_name_H-M   'P 1'
#
loop_
_entity.id
_entity.type
_entity.pdbx_description
1 polymer ?
#
loop_
_entity_poly.entity_id
_entity_poly.type
_entity_poly.pdbx_seq_one_letter_code
_entity_poly.pdbx_strand_id
1 'polypeptide(L)'
;MSEKSIANFKISTVSEIISQASRNAVKEILRLSDEKMNYVLAGYFLFGLFLAFFHDSYFIAIGVGGISIAIYQLVKWLLPDKTIHHYVLSVLFAIFPALYIYQMHGLSAMHFTFFIGAVLLITYRSWKMMLTLAIVTIVHHTILALLQYRGMEEVYFTQLNYMNLQTYLFHAGLAVVIFGVCGYWAVVLDKAAKSKATQTALLEMQKEIVKHNMDFAETISSGNLEAEHKNRFNDEDELGQSLLKMRDSLREGRKREDHDKFINVGIAEVTDIIRQFNEDTEVLAYEFVSKMVKYTGCNQGALFLLEGEDDDDAYLELSSCYAYERRKFLQKKISVGEGLVGQCFLEKASIYLTEIPKDYINITSGLGLATPNAVYLSPVKTEEQVVGVLELASFQLLDEHKKSFIEKALENLASAIVSSRTTQRIKMLLEQSQQQTEEMRAQEEEMRQNMEELQSTQEAIARQAEETEKIKRDFEIRDSVFERTTILSEADIHGTITYANNKLCEVAKYTREEMIGQPHSLFRHPDMPKELFKYFWDTLKKGDVFNGIIKNRAKDGSVYWVDATIVPVKDENGKTVKYIGARYHITNEDFAIAMYNQQADRLNLPRMEQLVKS
;
A
#
# COMPACT_ATOMS: atom_id res chain seq x y z
N MET A 1 34.65 48.80 6.38
CA MET A 1 33.41 49.56 6.67
C MET A 1 32.49 48.64 7.47
N SER A 2 31.98 49.08 8.62
CA SER A 2 31.20 48.23 9.53
C SER A 2 29.76 48.01 9.04
N GLU A 3 29.16 46.90 9.47
CA GLU A 3 27.81 46.38 9.15
C GLU A 3 26.63 47.34 9.39
N LYS A 4 26.86 48.57 9.87
CA LYS A 4 25.79 49.56 10.12
C LYS A 4 25.47 50.51 8.95
N SER A 5 26.06 50.35 7.76
CA SER A 5 25.75 51.24 6.62
C SER A 5 24.65 50.76 5.66
N ILE A 6 24.07 49.57 5.86
CA ILE A 6 23.18 48.93 4.87
C ILE A 6 21.71 49.42 4.97
N ALA A 7 21.33 50.10 6.06
CA ALA A 7 19.91 50.32 6.39
C ALA A 7 19.20 51.53 5.75
N ASN A 8 19.84 52.35 4.89
CA ASN A 8 19.18 53.57 4.38
C ASN A 8 19.54 53.96 2.92
N PHE A 9 19.73 52.99 2.03
CA PHE A 9 19.86 53.30 0.60
C PHE A 9 18.52 53.07 -0.10
N LYS A 10 17.87 54.18 -0.53
CA LYS A 10 16.75 54.18 -1.48
C LYS A 10 17.10 53.27 -2.67
N ILE A 11 16.13 52.48 -3.12
CA ILE A 11 16.24 51.64 -4.32
C ILE A 11 16.51 52.55 -5.51
N SER A 12 17.78 52.68 -5.90
CA SER A 12 18.19 53.45 -7.07
C SER A 12 18.21 52.53 -8.29
N THR A 13 17.49 52.90 -9.35
CA THR A 13 17.50 52.14 -10.61
C THR A 13 18.91 52.10 -11.21
N VAL A 14 19.21 51.12 -12.07
CA VAL A 14 20.49 51.02 -12.80
C VAL A 14 20.84 52.34 -13.50
N SER A 15 19.83 53.01 -14.06
CA SER A 15 19.96 54.34 -14.68
C SER A 15 20.44 55.41 -13.69
N GLU A 16 19.93 55.41 -12.45
CA GLU A 16 20.34 56.36 -11.41
C GLU A 16 21.79 56.15 -10.97
N ILE A 17 22.23 54.90 -10.79
CA ILE A 17 23.60 54.55 -10.41
C ILE A 17 24.58 55.04 -11.48
N ILE A 18 24.29 54.72 -12.75
CA ILE A 18 25.11 55.14 -13.90
C ILE A 18 25.15 56.68 -13.99
N SER A 19 23.99 57.32 -13.86
CA SER A 19 23.87 58.79 -13.93
C SER A 19 24.65 59.47 -12.80
N GLN A 20 24.62 58.91 -11.59
CA GLN A 20 25.35 59.41 -10.43
C GLN A 20 26.85 59.20 -10.56
N ALA A 21 27.31 58.04 -11.02
CA ALA A 21 28.72 57.76 -11.27
C ALA A 21 29.31 58.74 -12.30
N SER A 22 28.57 58.99 -13.39
CA SER A 22 28.96 59.96 -14.42
C SER A 22 29.08 61.38 -13.85
N ARG A 23 28.10 61.83 -13.05
CA ARG A 23 28.14 63.14 -12.37
C ARG A 23 29.32 63.26 -11.40
N ASN A 24 29.59 62.23 -10.61
CA ASN A 24 30.66 62.22 -9.62
C ASN A 24 32.03 62.28 -10.30
N ALA A 25 32.23 61.53 -11.38
CA ALA A 25 33.48 61.56 -12.14
C ALA A 25 33.77 62.97 -12.70
N VAL A 26 32.75 63.63 -13.27
CA VAL A 26 32.91 65.01 -13.77
C VAL A 26 33.26 65.98 -12.64
N LYS A 27 32.58 65.90 -11.49
CA LYS A 27 32.89 66.75 -10.33
C LYS A 27 34.33 66.56 -9.85
N GLU A 28 34.80 65.32 -9.77
CA GLU A 28 36.16 65.03 -9.31
C GLU A 28 37.23 65.56 -10.27
N ILE A 29 37.00 65.45 -11.59
CA ILE A 29 37.88 66.04 -12.60
C ILE A 29 37.97 67.56 -12.43
N LEU A 30 36.83 68.25 -12.28
CA LEU A 30 36.79 69.69 -12.10
C LEU A 30 37.53 70.12 -10.83
N ARG A 31 37.34 69.39 -9.72
CA ARG A 31 38.03 69.63 -8.45
C ARG A 31 39.56 69.53 -8.60
N LEU A 32 40.03 68.47 -9.25
CA LEU A 32 41.47 68.27 -9.50
C LEU A 32 42.03 69.36 -10.42
N SER A 33 41.31 69.73 -11.48
CA SER A 33 41.68 70.84 -12.36
C SER A 33 41.77 72.15 -11.59
N ASP A 34 40.80 72.47 -10.74
CA ASP A 34 40.79 73.67 -9.90
C ASP A 34 41.97 73.76 -8.93
N GLU A 35 42.37 72.63 -8.35
CA GLU A 35 43.54 72.57 -7.47
C GLU A 35 44.83 72.86 -8.25
N LYS A 36 45.02 72.21 -9.40
CA LYS A 36 46.21 72.41 -10.23
C LYS A 36 46.28 73.81 -10.82
N MET A 37 45.13 74.38 -11.17
CA MET A 37 45.08 75.67 -11.84
C MET A 37 45.48 76.85 -10.95
N ASN A 38 45.27 76.74 -9.63
CA ASN A 38 45.76 77.72 -8.68
C ASN A 38 47.29 77.87 -8.77
N TYR A 39 48.03 76.74 -8.87
CA TYR A 39 49.49 76.75 -9.01
C TYR A 39 49.93 77.29 -10.38
N VAL A 40 49.20 76.95 -11.43
CA VAL A 40 49.47 77.44 -12.79
C VAL A 40 49.33 78.96 -12.87
N LEU A 41 48.26 79.52 -12.31
CA LEU A 41 48.06 80.98 -12.27
C LEU A 41 49.15 81.69 -11.48
N ALA A 42 49.57 81.13 -10.34
CA ALA A 42 50.71 81.67 -9.59
C ALA A 42 51.99 81.63 -10.43
N GLY A 43 52.22 80.55 -11.18
CA GLY A 43 53.34 80.44 -12.13
C GLY A 43 53.30 81.50 -13.24
N TYR A 44 52.12 81.77 -13.83
CA TYR A 44 51.95 82.85 -14.80
C TYR A 44 52.31 84.20 -14.18
N PHE A 45 51.78 84.52 -12.99
CA PHE A 45 52.12 85.76 -12.32
C PHE A 45 53.61 85.91 -12.01
N LEU A 46 54.25 84.85 -11.48
CA LEU A 46 55.70 84.85 -11.21
C LEU A 46 56.51 85.01 -12.50
N PHE A 47 56.06 84.41 -13.60
CA PHE A 47 56.70 84.60 -14.90
C PHE A 47 56.58 86.06 -15.40
N GLY A 48 55.42 86.71 -15.19
CA GLY A 48 55.26 88.15 -15.45
C GLY A 48 56.21 89.02 -14.61
N LEU A 49 56.42 88.68 -13.33
CA LEU A 49 57.41 89.36 -12.47
C LEU A 49 58.85 89.11 -12.94
N PHE A 50 59.15 87.90 -13.42
CA PHE A 50 60.44 87.57 -14.01
C PHE A 50 60.71 88.40 -15.26
N LEU A 51 59.73 88.56 -16.16
CA LEU A 51 59.86 89.45 -17.33
C LEU A 51 60.00 90.92 -16.93
N ALA A 52 59.34 91.34 -15.84
CA ALA A 52 59.44 92.70 -15.34
C ALA A 52 60.85 93.09 -14.92
N PHE A 53 61.65 92.13 -14.43
CA PHE A 53 63.06 92.35 -14.10
C PHE A 53 63.90 92.77 -15.30
N PHE A 54 63.64 92.21 -16.49
CA PHE A 54 64.40 92.51 -17.70
C PHE A 54 63.91 93.76 -18.45
N HIS A 55 62.64 94.13 -18.27
CA HIS A 55 61.96 95.14 -19.07
C HIS A 55 61.42 96.33 -18.25
N ASP A 56 61.83 96.46 -16.99
CA ASP A 56 61.42 97.52 -16.04
C ASP A 56 59.90 97.80 -16.04
N SER A 57 59.12 96.72 -15.95
CA SER A 57 57.65 96.75 -16.08
C SER A 57 56.92 96.27 -14.81
N TYR A 58 57.57 96.42 -13.65
CA TYR A 58 57.05 95.94 -12.36
C TYR A 58 55.68 96.49 -12.00
N PHE A 59 55.42 97.77 -12.29
CA PHE A 59 54.13 98.40 -12.00
C PHE A 59 52.98 97.66 -12.69
N ILE A 60 53.15 97.34 -13.97
CA ILE A 60 52.12 96.68 -14.78
C ILE A 60 52.05 95.18 -14.45
N ALA A 61 53.19 94.53 -14.20
CA ALA A 61 53.24 93.13 -13.79
C ALA A 61 52.53 92.87 -12.45
N ILE A 62 52.83 93.68 -11.42
CA ILE A 62 52.19 93.60 -10.10
C ILE A 62 50.73 94.04 -10.18
N GLY A 63 50.45 95.14 -10.89
CA GLY A 63 49.10 95.68 -11.04
C GLY A 63 48.17 94.71 -11.76
N VAL A 64 48.40 94.49 -13.07
CA VAL A 64 47.51 93.65 -13.90
C VAL A 64 47.54 92.20 -13.45
N GLY A 65 48.73 91.65 -13.16
CA GLY A 65 48.88 90.26 -12.73
C GLY A 65 48.31 89.98 -11.33
N GLY A 66 48.56 90.89 -10.38
CA GLY A 66 48.05 90.77 -9.01
C GLY A 66 46.54 90.94 -8.93
N ILE A 67 45.99 91.94 -9.62
CA ILE A 67 44.53 92.15 -9.73
C ILE A 67 43.88 90.92 -10.40
N SER A 68 44.49 90.37 -11.45
CA SER A 68 43.99 89.17 -12.12
C SER A 68 43.85 87.98 -11.16
N ILE A 69 44.90 87.67 -10.39
CA ILE A 69 44.82 86.60 -9.37
C ILE A 69 43.78 86.91 -8.31
N ALA A 70 43.74 88.15 -7.80
CA ALA A 70 42.79 88.56 -6.78
C ALA A 70 41.34 88.39 -7.26
N ILE A 71 41.03 88.79 -8.49
CA ILE A 71 39.71 88.63 -9.10
C ILE A 71 39.33 87.14 -9.19
N TYR A 72 40.24 86.28 -9.67
CA TYR A 72 39.95 84.85 -9.76
C TYR A 72 39.71 84.21 -8.39
N GLN A 73 40.53 84.53 -7.38
CA GLN A 73 40.34 84.00 -6.03
C GLN A 73 39.06 84.54 -5.37
N LEU A 74 38.74 85.82 -5.59
CA LEU A 74 37.52 86.44 -5.09
C LEU A 74 36.27 85.78 -5.68
N VAL A 75 36.25 85.55 -7.01
CA VAL A 75 35.12 84.89 -7.68
C VAL A 75 34.99 83.43 -7.23
N LYS A 76 36.11 82.72 -7.08
CA LYS A 76 36.14 81.34 -6.57
C LYS A 76 35.64 81.25 -5.13
N TRP A 77 35.94 82.25 -4.29
CA TRP A 77 35.46 82.32 -2.92
C TRP A 77 33.97 82.68 -2.81
N LEU A 78 33.48 83.64 -3.61
CA LEU A 78 32.08 84.07 -3.60
C LEU A 78 31.12 83.02 -4.20
N LEU A 79 31.58 82.25 -5.20
CA LEU A 79 30.73 81.36 -6.00
C LEU A 79 31.37 79.97 -6.20
N PRO A 80 31.68 79.21 -5.13
CA PRO A 80 32.44 77.96 -5.22
C PRO A 80 31.73 76.84 -5.99
N ASP A 81 30.38 76.78 -5.92
CA ASP A 81 29.58 75.73 -6.57
C ASP A 81 29.15 76.08 -8.01
N LYS A 82 29.53 77.26 -8.52
CA LYS A 82 29.19 77.68 -9.89
C LYS A 82 30.42 77.63 -10.77
N THR A 83 30.26 77.27 -12.03
CA THR A 83 31.35 77.25 -13.02
C THR A 83 31.81 78.64 -13.47
N ILE A 84 31.48 79.71 -12.73
CA ILE A 84 31.76 81.10 -13.15
C ILE A 84 33.25 81.40 -13.05
N HIS A 85 33.95 80.91 -12.02
CA HIS A 85 35.41 81.07 -11.89
C HIS A 85 36.18 80.41 -13.03
N HIS A 86 35.63 79.38 -13.68
CA HIS A 86 36.22 78.78 -14.88
C HIS A 86 36.25 79.75 -16.07
N TYR A 87 35.19 80.54 -16.25
CA TYR A 87 35.15 81.55 -17.31
C TYR A 87 36.07 82.72 -16.99
N VAL A 88 36.13 83.14 -15.73
CA VAL A 88 37.09 84.15 -15.27
C VAL A 88 38.52 83.70 -15.53
N LEU A 89 38.84 82.46 -15.17
CA LEU A 89 40.14 81.85 -15.48
C LEU A 89 40.46 81.87 -16.98
N SER A 90 39.49 81.55 -17.83
CA SER A 90 39.64 81.61 -19.29
C SER A 90 39.96 83.03 -19.77
N VAL A 91 39.31 84.06 -19.21
CA VAL A 91 39.62 85.47 -19.45
C VAL A 91 41.04 85.80 -18.99
N LEU A 92 41.45 85.35 -17.81
CA LEU A 92 42.80 85.60 -17.30
C LEU A 92 43.89 85.00 -18.20
N PHE A 93 43.65 83.81 -18.76
CA PHE A 93 44.55 83.21 -19.75
C PHE A 93 44.60 83.95 -21.09
N ALA A 94 43.71 84.92 -21.33
CA ALA A 94 43.87 85.89 -22.41
C ALA A 94 44.64 87.14 -21.95
N ILE A 95 44.41 87.59 -20.72
CA ILE A 95 45.02 88.81 -20.15
C ILE A 95 46.52 88.63 -19.89
N PHE A 96 46.95 87.52 -19.29
CA PHE A 96 48.37 87.30 -18.98
C PHE A 96 49.26 87.28 -20.24
N PRO A 97 48.91 86.58 -21.31
CA PRO A 97 49.66 86.69 -22.56
C PRO A 97 49.68 88.11 -23.15
N ALA A 98 48.57 88.86 -23.06
CA ALA A 98 48.54 90.27 -23.49
C ALA A 98 49.49 91.14 -22.64
N LEU A 99 49.52 90.90 -21.32
CA LEU A 99 50.49 91.51 -20.41
C LEU A 99 51.93 91.18 -20.84
N TYR A 100 52.23 89.92 -21.14
CA TYR A 100 53.59 89.55 -21.55
C TYR A 100 54.00 90.13 -22.90
N ILE A 101 53.07 90.18 -23.87
CA ILE A 101 53.29 90.84 -25.16
C ILE A 101 53.64 92.31 -24.92
N TYR A 102 52.94 92.98 -24.01
CA TYR A 102 53.26 94.36 -23.63
C TYR A 102 54.66 94.47 -22.99
N GLN A 103 54.97 93.67 -21.96
CA GLN A 103 56.26 93.73 -21.26
C GLN A 103 57.45 93.45 -22.18
N MET A 104 57.27 92.53 -23.12
CA MET A 104 58.28 92.11 -24.11
C MET A 104 58.24 92.97 -25.37
N HIS A 105 57.62 94.15 -25.32
CA HIS A 105 57.68 95.13 -26.40
C HIS A 105 57.18 94.55 -27.75
N GLY A 106 56.14 93.73 -27.70
CA GLY A 106 55.48 93.14 -28.87
C GLY A 106 56.13 91.88 -29.43
N LEU A 107 57.07 91.24 -28.72
CA LEU A 107 57.74 90.03 -29.22
C LEU A 107 56.74 88.93 -29.60
N SER A 108 56.82 88.45 -30.84
CA SER A 108 55.90 87.45 -31.40
C SER A 108 55.90 86.12 -30.63
N ALA A 109 57.03 85.74 -30.01
CA ALA A 109 57.14 84.52 -29.19
C ALA A 109 56.16 84.51 -27.99
N MET A 110 55.72 85.65 -27.48
CA MET A 110 54.78 85.66 -26.36
C MET A 110 53.38 85.16 -26.73
N HIS A 111 53.05 85.10 -28.02
CA HIS A 111 51.79 84.50 -28.50
C HIS A 111 51.70 83.00 -28.17
N PHE A 112 52.84 82.31 -27.99
CA PHE A 112 52.85 80.90 -27.59
C PHE A 112 52.20 80.66 -26.21
N THR A 113 52.17 81.68 -25.34
CA THR A 113 51.54 81.57 -24.02
C THR A 113 50.01 81.48 -24.07
N PHE A 114 49.36 81.93 -25.16
CA PHE A 114 47.94 81.68 -25.42
C PHE A 114 47.68 80.19 -25.69
N PHE A 115 48.59 79.51 -26.40
CA PHE A 115 48.44 78.08 -26.70
C PHE A 115 48.64 77.24 -25.45
N ILE A 116 49.60 77.60 -24.59
CA ILE A 116 49.79 76.95 -23.29
C ILE A 116 48.50 77.09 -22.45
N GLY A 117 47.93 78.30 -22.38
CA GLY A 117 46.65 78.54 -21.71
C GLY A 117 45.51 77.69 -22.27
N ALA A 118 45.37 77.64 -23.61
CA ALA A 118 44.37 76.81 -24.26
C ALA A 118 44.53 75.31 -23.95
N VAL A 119 45.76 74.78 -23.98
CA VAL A 119 46.03 73.37 -23.62
C VAL A 119 45.66 73.10 -22.16
N LEU A 120 46.01 74.02 -21.25
CA LEU A 120 45.66 73.89 -19.83
C LEU A 120 44.15 73.90 -19.59
N LEU A 121 43.40 74.70 -20.34
CA LEU A 121 41.94 74.75 -20.25
C LEU A 121 41.26 73.45 -20.73
N ILE A 122 41.93 72.61 -21.52
CA ILE A 122 41.40 71.29 -21.92
C ILE A 122 41.15 70.41 -20.69
N THR A 123 41.92 70.60 -19.61
CA THR A 123 41.79 69.81 -18.37
C THR A 123 40.39 69.92 -17.75
N TYR A 124 39.71 71.06 -17.90
CA TYR A 124 38.32 71.28 -17.47
C TYR A 124 37.27 70.64 -18.39
N ARG A 125 37.70 70.14 -19.56
CA ARG A 125 36.88 69.38 -20.52
C ARG A 125 35.61 70.12 -20.95
N SER A 126 35.68 71.45 -21.00
CA SER A 126 34.57 72.33 -21.36
C SER A 126 34.93 73.18 -22.58
N TRP A 127 34.27 72.91 -23.71
CA TRP A 127 34.45 73.71 -24.92
C TRP A 127 34.04 75.18 -24.73
N LYS A 128 33.12 75.46 -23.80
CA LYS A 128 32.65 76.82 -23.50
C LYS A 128 33.78 77.70 -22.98
N MET A 129 34.75 77.14 -22.26
CA MET A 129 35.91 77.89 -21.79
C MET A 129 36.82 78.31 -22.94
N MET A 130 36.93 77.49 -24.00
CA MET A 130 37.70 77.85 -25.21
C MET A 130 37.02 78.97 -25.97
N LEU A 131 35.69 78.98 -26.02
CA LEU A 131 34.94 80.06 -26.64
C LEU A 131 35.21 81.41 -25.94
N THR A 132 35.20 81.43 -24.60
CA THR A 132 35.54 82.64 -23.84
C THR A 132 36.96 83.11 -24.12
N LEU A 133 37.94 82.20 -24.12
CA LEU A 133 39.33 82.50 -24.43
C LEU A 133 39.45 83.09 -25.85
N ALA A 134 38.77 82.48 -26.83
CA ALA A 134 38.76 82.91 -28.22
C ALA A 134 38.18 84.33 -28.36
N ILE A 135 37.02 84.59 -27.77
CA ILE A 135 36.36 85.91 -27.84
C ILE A 135 37.26 86.99 -27.26
N VAL A 136 37.78 86.79 -26.05
CA VAL A 136 38.64 87.80 -25.39
C VAL A 136 39.94 87.99 -26.17
N THR A 137 40.51 86.91 -26.70
CA THR A 137 41.73 86.96 -27.51
C THR A 137 41.51 87.76 -28.78
N ILE A 138 40.44 87.47 -29.54
CA ILE A 138 40.11 88.19 -30.77
C ILE A 138 39.82 89.66 -30.48
N VAL A 139 39.00 89.95 -29.45
CA VAL A 139 38.65 91.33 -29.08
C VAL A 139 39.89 92.14 -28.72
N HIS A 140 40.78 91.61 -27.87
CA HIS A 140 41.97 92.39 -27.49
C HIS A 140 42.94 92.56 -28.66
N HIS A 141 43.15 91.54 -29.52
CA HIS A 141 43.96 91.70 -30.73
C HIS A 141 43.34 92.72 -31.69
N THR A 142 42.01 92.77 -31.79
CA THR A 142 41.30 93.78 -32.59
C THR A 142 41.57 95.19 -32.04
N ILE A 143 41.44 95.37 -30.73
CA ILE A 143 41.67 96.66 -30.07
C ILE A 143 43.13 97.09 -30.26
N LEU A 144 44.08 96.18 -30.04
CA LEU A 144 45.51 96.45 -30.25
C LEU A 144 45.81 96.81 -31.72
N ALA A 145 45.25 96.09 -32.69
CA ALA A 145 45.41 96.40 -34.11
C ALA A 145 44.81 97.78 -34.48
N LEU A 146 43.65 98.14 -33.91
CA LEU A 146 43.02 99.45 -34.09
C LEU A 146 43.85 100.59 -33.47
N LEU A 147 44.42 100.37 -32.28
CA LEU A 147 45.31 101.34 -31.63
C LEU A 147 46.59 101.52 -32.44
N GLN A 148 47.16 100.43 -32.95
CA GLN A 148 48.33 100.47 -33.82
C GLN A 148 48.03 101.24 -35.11
N TYR A 149 46.87 101.02 -35.73
CA TYR A 149 46.41 101.77 -36.91
C TYR A 149 46.30 103.29 -36.67
N ARG A 150 45.95 103.71 -35.44
CA ARG A 150 45.83 105.14 -35.07
C ARG A 150 47.15 105.81 -34.70
N GLY A 151 48.22 105.06 -34.46
CA GLY A 151 49.58 105.61 -34.25
C GLY A 151 49.71 106.54 -33.03
N MET A 152 49.36 106.07 -31.82
CA MET A 152 49.50 106.88 -30.60
C MET A 152 50.95 106.91 -30.10
N GLU A 153 51.69 108.00 -30.29
CA GLU A 153 53.12 108.06 -29.94
C GLU A 153 53.46 107.71 -28.48
N GLU A 154 52.52 107.88 -27.54
CA GLU A 154 52.68 107.60 -26.10
C GLU A 154 52.58 106.11 -25.72
N VAL A 155 52.10 105.22 -26.60
CA VAL A 155 51.95 103.79 -26.31
C VAL A 155 52.93 102.98 -27.16
N TYR A 156 53.96 102.41 -26.53
CA TYR A 156 55.04 101.68 -27.23
C TYR A 156 54.54 100.68 -28.29
N PHE A 157 53.47 99.94 -28.01
CA PHE A 157 52.93 98.93 -28.92
C PHE A 157 52.44 99.51 -30.26
N THR A 158 52.06 100.78 -30.33
CA THR A 158 51.62 101.44 -31.56
C THR A 158 52.76 101.97 -32.42
N GLN A 159 54.01 101.81 -31.97
CA GLN A 159 55.23 102.19 -32.70
C GLN A 159 55.81 101.04 -33.55
N LEU A 160 55.28 99.81 -33.41
CA LEU A 160 55.68 98.64 -34.20
C LEU A 160 55.07 98.68 -35.62
N ASN A 161 55.68 97.95 -36.58
CA ASN A 161 55.17 97.85 -37.96
C ASN A 161 53.69 97.45 -37.99
N TYR A 162 52.85 98.28 -38.64
CA TYR A 162 51.40 98.10 -38.74
C TYR A 162 51.02 96.65 -39.11
N MET A 163 50.16 96.02 -38.30
CA MET A 163 49.51 94.76 -38.69
C MET A 163 48.46 95.07 -39.76
N ASN A 164 48.71 94.69 -41.01
CA ASN A 164 47.73 94.86 -42.07
C ASN A 164 46.50 93.94 -41.85
N LEU A 165 45.38 94.26 -42.51
CA LEU A 165 44.13 93.50 -42.37
C LEU A 165 44.31 92.01 -42.71
N GLN A 166 45.16 91.68 -43.70
CA GLN A 166 45.42 90.30 -44.09
C GLN A 166 46.13 89.50 -43.00
N THR A 167 47.16 90.08 -42.37
CA THR A 167 47.90 89.48 -41.25
C THR A 167 46.97 89.31 -40.04
N TYR A 168 46.14 90.31 -39.73
CA TYR A 168 45.14 90.21 -38.66
C TYR A 168 44.15 89.07 -38.91
N LEU A 169 43.56 88.99 -40.11
CA LEU A 169 42.61 87.93 -40.47
C LEU A 169 43.25 86.53 -40.41
N PHE A 170 44.52 86.39 -40.81
CA PHE A 170 45.26 85.13 -40.70
C PHE A 170 45.49 84.72 -39.23
N HIS A 171 45.89 85.66 -38.37
CA HIS A 171 46.10 85.39 -36.94
C HIS A 171 44.78 85.08 -36.21
N ALA A 172 43.71 85.83 -36.50
CA ALA A 172 42.39 85.55 -35.97
C ALA A 172 41.87 84.19 -36.43
N GLY A 173 42.07 83.84 -37.71
CA GLY A 173 41.75 82.51 -38.24
C GLY A 173 42.52 81.39 -37.55
N LEU A 174 43.83 81.56 -37.34
CA LEU A 174 44.67 80.60 -36.63
C LEU A 174 44.22 80.41 -35.17
N ALA A 175 43.87 81.49 -34.47
CA ALA A 175 43.33 81.44 -33.11
C ALA A 175 42.01 80.66 -33.06
N VAL A 176 41.09 80.90 -34.01
CA VAL A 176 39.82 80.15 -34.11
C VAL A 176 40.08 78.66 -34.34
N VAL A 177 41.00 78.30 -35.24
CA VAL A 177 41.34 76.89 -35.50
C VAL A 177 41.92 76.24 -34.25
N ILE A 178 42.88 76.87 -33.57
CA ILE A 178 43.55 76.28 -32.41
C ILE A 178 42.58 76.13 -31.23
N PHE A 179 41.81 77.16 -30.90
CA PHE A 179 40.82 77.09 -29.83
C PHE A 179 39.68 76.13 -30.19
N GLY A 180 39.33 76.02 -31.48
CA GLY A 180 38.40 75.02 -32.01
C GLY A 180 38.90 73.59 -31.80
N VAL A 181 40.15 73.30 -32.15
CA VAL A 181 40.79 71.99 -31.92
C VAL A 181 40.87 71.66 -30.42
N CYS A 182 41.28 72.62 -29.59
CA CYS A 182 41.31 72.43 -28.13
C CYS A 182 39.89 72.19 -27.57
N GLY A 183 38.89 72.91 -28.07
CA GLY A 183 37.49 72.74 -27.72
C GLY A 183 36.94 71.37 -28.12
N TYR A 184 37.28 70.90 -29.32
CA TYR A 184 36.95 69.55 -29.79
C TYR A 184 37.54 68.48 -28.87
N TRP A 185 38.84 68.57 -28.58
CA TRP A 185 39.49 67.62 -27.66
C TRP A 185 38.91 67.65 -26.25
N ALA A 186 38.52 68.83 -25.75
CA ALA A 186 37.82 68.95 -24.47
C ALA A 186 36.50 68.16 -24.45
N VAL A 187 35.71 68.19 -25.54
CA VAL A 187 34.47 67.39 -25.66
C VAL A 187 34.76 65.90 -25.75
N VAL A 188 35.76 65.51 -26.55
CA VAL A 188 36.14 64.09 -26.69
C VAL A 188 36.56 63.51 -25.35
N LEU A 189 37.38 64.24 -24.58
CA LEU A 189 37.84 63.80 -23.26
C LEU A 189 36.71 63.77 -22.22
N ASP A 190 35.75 64.69 -22.27
CA ASP A 190 34.54 64.63 -21.43
C ASP A 190 33.72 63.37 -21.71
N LYS A 191 33.45 63.09 -22.99
CA LYS A 191 32.69 61.90 -23.41
C LYS A 191 33.40 60.61 -23.01
N ALA A 192 34.71 60.52 -23.23
CA ALA A 192 35.52 59.37 -22.84
C ALA A 192 35.49 59.12 -21.32
N ALA A 193 35.54 60.19 -20.53
CA ALA A 193 35.51 60.11 -19.07
C ALA A 193 34.16 59.63 -18.53
N LYS A 194 33.07 60.20 -19.06
CA LYS A 194 31.71 59.78 -18.71
C LYS A 194 31.49 58.32 -19.08
N SER A 195 31.92 57.91 -20.26
CA SER A 195 31.86 56.50 -20.70
C SER A 195 32.64 55.58 -19.75
N LYS A 196 33.88 55.94 -19.40
CA LYS A 196 34.69 55.16 -18.45
C LYS A 196 34.03 55.05 -17.07
N ALA A 197 33.49 56.15 -16.55
CA ALA A 197 32.78 56.17 -15.26
C ALA A 197 31.54 55.26 -15.29
N THR A 198 30.76 55.31 -16.36
CA THR A 198 29.61 54.41 -16.56
C THR A 198 30.05 52.94 -16.61
N GLN A 199 31.11 52.61 -17.35
CA GLN A 199 31.63 51.24 -17.43
C GLN A 199 32.12 50.73 -16.07
N THR A 200 32.84 51.56 -15.31
CA THR A 200 33.30 51.19 -13.96
C THR A 200 32.13 50.95 -13.02
N ALA A 201 31.11 51.81 -13.03
CA ALA A 201 29.91 51.63 -12.21
C ALA A 201 29.14 50.35 -12.59
N LEU A 202 29.01 50.05 -13.89
CA LEU A 202 28.39 48.82 -14.36
C LEU A 202 29.16 47.57 -13.90
N LEU A 203 30.49 47.60 -13.97
CA LEU A 203 31.33 46.50 -13.51
C LEU A 203 31.23 46.27 -12.00
N GLU A 204 31.19 47.35 -11.20
CA GLU A 204 30.98 47.26 -9.75
C GLU A 204 29.61 46.68 -9.42
N MET A 205 28.56 47.13 -10.12
CA MET A 205 27.21 46.58 -9.98
C MET A 205 27.16 45.08 -10.32
N GLN A 206 27.77 44.65 -11.43
CA GLN A 206 27.85 43.23 -11.80
C GLN A 206 28.59 42.40 -10.74
N LYS A 207 29.67 42.92 -10.17
CA LYS A 207 30.39 42.26 -9.07
C LYS A 207 29.51 42.09 -7.83
N GLU A 208 28.72 43.09 -7.47
CA GLU A 208 27.79 42.99 -6.34
C GLU A 208 26.70 41.95 -6.58
N ILE A 209 26.10 41.93 -7.78
CA ILE A 209 25.09 40.92 -8.15
C ILE A 209 25.67 39.50 -8.05
N VAL A 210 26.85 39.27 -8.64
CA VAL A 210 27.51 37.95 -8.60
C VAL A 210 27.80 37.54 -7.16
N LYS A 211 28.32 38.46 -6.33
CA LYS A 211 28.60 38.16 -4.92
C LYS A 211 27.33 37.78 -4.16
N HIS A 212 26.24 38.54 -4.32
CA HIS A 212 24.96 38.23 -3.68
C HIS A 212 24.42 36.85 -4.12
N ASN A 213 24.57 36.51 -5.40
CA ASN A 213 24.18 35.20 -5.92
C ASN A 213 25.02 34.06 -5.35
N MET A 214 26.33 34.27 -5.17
CA MET A 214 27.21 33.30 -4.50
C MET A 214 26.79 33.10 -3.04
N ASP A 215 26.59 34.18 -2.28
CA ASP A 215 26.17 34.13 -0.88
C ASP A 215 24.81 33.41 -0.72
N PHE A 216 23.87 33.67 -1.65
CA PHE A 216 22.58 32.99 -1.69
C PHE A 216 22.70 31.49 -2.03
N ALA A 217 23.54 31.14 -3.01
CA ALA A 217 23.81 29.74 -3.35
C ALA A 217 24.46 28.97 -2.19
N GLU A 218 25.39 29.58 -1.45
CA GLU A 218 26.00 29.01 -0.25
C GLU A 218 24.95 28.78 0.86
N THR A 219 24.03 29.75 1.05
CA THR A 219 22.92 29.63 2.00
C THR A 219 22.01 28.45 1.67
N ILE A 220 21.63 28.29 0.39
CA ILE A 220 20.85 27.12 -0.08
C ILE A 220 21.63 25.82 0.17
N SER A 221 22.91 25.78 -0.20
CA SER A 221 23.79 24.61 -0.05
C SER A 221 23.96 24.18 1.42
N SER A 222 24.01 25.13 2.34
CA SER A 222 24.06 24.89 3.79
C SER A 222 22.75 24.33 4.38
N GLY A 223 21.69 24.20 3.57
CA GLY A 223 20.40 23.65 3.96
C GLY A 223 19.36 24.67 4.43
N ASN A 224 19.68 25.97 4.41
CA ASN A 224 18.72 27.02 4.75
C ASN A 224 17.87 27.41 3.53
N LEU A 225 16.74 26.71 3.37
CA LEU A 225 15.82 26.89 2.24
C LEU A 225 14.74 27.97 2.49
N GLU A 226 14.73 28.60 3.67
CA GLU A 226 13.82 29.70 4.00
C GLU A 226 14.46 31.09 3.79
N ALA A 227 15.71 31.13 3.35
CA ALA A 227 16.41 32.37 3.08
C ALA A 227 15.73 33.19 1.97
N GLU A 228 15.45 34.46 2.25
CA GLU A 228 14.90 35.39 1.28
C GLU A 228 15.99 35.91 0.33
N HIS A 229 15.73 35.84 -0.98
CA HIS A 229 16.60 36.48 -1.97
C HIS A 229 16.24 37.97 -2.08
N LYS A 230 16.91 38.82 -1.29
CA LYS A 230 16.72 40.28 -1.33
C LYS A 230 17.72 40.93 -2.28
N ASN A 231 17.60 40.64 -3.58
CA ASN A 231 18.39 41.38 -4.56
C ASN A 231 17.70 42.71 -4.93
N ARG A 232 18.44 43.82 -4.89
CA ARG A 232 17.97 45.16 -5.32
C ARG A 232 17.81 45.27 -6.84
N PHE A 233 18.28 44.28 -7.59
CA PHE A 233 18.33 44.24 -9.06
C PHE A 233 17.45 43.12 -9.67
N ASN A 234 16.38 42.73 -8.97
CA ASN A 234 15.55 41.54 -9.24
C ASN A 234 15.10 41.31 -10.70
N ASP A 235 14.96 42.37 -11.50
CA ASP A 235 14.44 42.26 -12.89
C ASP A 235 15.54 41.95 -13.92
N GLU A 236 16.82 42.15 -13.59
CA GLU A 236 17.96 41.94 -14.52
C GLU A 236 18.85 40.75 -14.13
N ASP A 237 18.54 40.05 -13.03
CA ASP A 237 19.35 38.95 -12.48
C ASP A 237 18.77 37.56 -12.79
N GLU A 238 19.03 37.07 -14.00
CA GLU A 238 18.58 35.73 -14.44
C GLU A 238 19.14 34.59 -13.57
N LEU A 239 20.37 34.75 -13.07
CA LEU A 239 21.01 33.75 -12.21
C LEU A 239 20.32 33.71 -10.84
N GLY A 240 20.06 34.86 -10.24
CA GLY A 240 19.32 34.97 -8.98
C GLY A 240 17.92 34.35 -9.08
N GLN A 241 17.20 34.60 -10.18
CA GLN A 241 15.90 33.97 -10.44
C GLN A 241 15.98 32.44 -10.60
N SER A 242 17.05 31.94 -11.22
CA SER A 242 17.27 30.50 -11.37
C SER A 242 17.61 29.84 -10.02
N LEU A 243 18.41 30.50 -9.18
CA LEU A 243 18.71 30.06 -7.81
C LEU A 243 17.46 30.08 -6.92
N LEU A 244 16.59 31.07 -7.08
CA LEU A 244 15.29 31.15 -6.41
C LEU A 244 14.41 29.94 -6.74
N LYS A 245 14.26 29.63 -8.04
CA LYS A 245 13.54 28.44 -8.50
C LYS A 245 14.16 27.15 -7.95
N MET A 246 15.49 27.05 -7.92
CA MET A 246 16.19 25.90 -7.35
C MET A 246 15.88 25.72 -5.86
N ARG A 247 15.98 26.79 -5.06
CA ARG A 247 15.63 26.78 -3.63
C ARG A 247 14.19 26.30 -3.44
N ASP A 248 13.25 26.85 -4.21
CA ASP A 248 11.83 26.50 -4.08
C ASP A 248 11.57 25.03 -4.42
N SER A 249 12.18 24.51 -5.48
CA SER A 249 12.15 23.07 -5.82
C SER A 249 12.76 22.19 -4.73
N LEU A 250 13.90 22.58 -4.15
CA LEU A 250 14.53 21.86 -3.05
C LEU A 250 13.66 21.88 -1.79
N ARG A 251 13.01 23.01 -1.50
CA ARG A 251 12.10 23.15 -0.35
C ARG A 251 10.88 22.26 -0.51
N GLU A 252 10.30 22.24 -1.71
CA GLU A 252 9.18 21.35 -2.02
C GLU A 252 9.61 19.87 -1.96
N GLY A 253 10.77 19.53 -2.51
CA GLY A 253 11.37 18.20 -2.42
C GLY A 253 11.55 17.73 -0.98
N ARG A 254 12.11 18.59 -0.11
CA ARG A 254 12.27 18.29 1.32
C ARG A 254 10.94 18.06 2.03
N LYS A 255 9.92 18.89 1.76
CA LYS A 255 8.58 18.69 2.34
C LYS A 255 7.98 17.33 1.95
N ARG A 256 8.14 16.92 0.68
CA ARG A 256 7.69 15.59 0.23
C ARG A 256 8.48 14.48 0.89
N GLU A 257 9.80 14.61 0.98
CA GLU A 257 10.68 13.64 1.64
C GLU A 257 10.32 13.46 3.12
N ASP A 258 10.04 14.56 3.84
CA ASP A 258 9.60 14.51 5.24
C ASP A 258 8.24 13.81 5.39
N HIS A 259 7.30 14.05 4.47
CA HIS A 259 6.02 13.33 4.44
C HIS A 259 6.20 11.83 4.20
N ASP A 260 7.01 11.45 3.21
CA ASP A 260 7.27 10.05 2.88
C ASP A 260 7.99 9.34 4.03
N LYS A 261 8.94 10.03 4.68
CA LYS A 261 9.64 9.52 5.86
C LYS A 261 8.69 9.26 7.01
N PHE A 262 7.76 10.17 7.28
CA PHE A 262 6.72 9.96 8.30
C PHE A 262 5.89 8.71 8.00
N ILE A 263 5.40 8.56 6.76
CA ILE A 263 4.60 7.39 6.38
C ILE A 263 5.43 6.09 6.54
N ASN A 264 6.64 6.05 5.97
CA ASN A 264 7.44 4.82 5.95
C ASN A 264 7.89 4.38 7.35
N VAL A 265 8.26 5.31 8.22
CA VAL A 265 8.59 5.00 9.62
C VAL A 265 7.37 4.46 10.34
N GLY A 266 6.21 5.14 10.22
CA GLY A 266 4.98 4.67 10.84
C GLY A 266 4.55 3.28 10.34
N ILE A 267 4.68 3.01 9.04
CA ILE A 267 4.35 1.71 8.45
C ILE A 267 5.27 0.62 8.99
N ALA A 268 6.58 0.86 9.08
CA ALA A 268 7.52 -0.10 9.65
C ALA A 268 7.13 -0.50 11.09
N GLU A 269 6.79 0.49 11.93
CA GLU A 269 6.35 0.23 13.30
C GLU A 269 5.01 -0.54 13.36
N VAL A 270 4.07 -0.23 12.47
CA VAL A 270 2.80 -0.96 12.33
C VAL A 270 3.05 -2.41 11.90
N THR A 271 3.92 -2.64 10.92
CA THR A 271 4.28 -3.98 10.47
C THR A 271 4.96 -4.79 11.58
N ASP A 272 5.78 -4.16 12.42
CA ASP A 272 6.38 -4.82 13.58
C ASP A 272 5.32 -5.25 14.61
N ILE A 273 4.32 -4.41 14.89
CA ILE A 273 3.17 -4.77 15.75
C ILE A 273 2.40 -5.95 15.16
N ILE A 274 2.09 -5.90 13.87
CA ILE A 274 1.41 -6.99 13.15
C ILE A 274 2.20 -8.29 13.30
N ARG A 275 3.52 -8.26 13.07
CA ARG A 275 4.37 -9.44 13.17
C ARG A 275 4.42 -10.00 14.59
N GLN A 276 4.41 -9.13 15.60
CA GLN A 276 4.51 -9.54 17.01
C GLN A 276 3.22 -10.17 17.55
N PHE A 277 2.05 -9.72 17.07
CA PHE A 277 0.74 -10.10 17.62
C PHE A 277 -0.19 -10.77 16.60
N ASN A 278 0.33 -11.33 15.50
CA ASN A 278 -0.49 -11.91 14.42
C ASN A 278 -1.41 -13.08 14.85
N GLU A 279 -1.05 -13.81 15.92
CA GLU A 279 -1.82 -14.95 16.43
C GLU A 279 -3.02 -14.53 17.30
N ASP A 280 -2.98 -13.34 17.89
CA ASP A 280 -4.01 -12.83 18.81
C ASP A 280 -4.62 -11.53 18.23
N THR A 281 -5.77 -11.69 17.58
CA THR A 281 -6.45 -10.57 16.90
C THR A 281 -6.91 -9.48 17.87
N GLU A 282 -7.28 -9.83 19.11
CA GLU A 282 -7.73 -8.85 20.11
C GLU A 282 -6.57 -7.98 20.58
N VAL A 283 -5.42 -8.60 20.89
CA VAL A 283 -4.21 -7.88 21.31
C VAL A 283 -3.67 -7.04 20.16
N LEU A 284 -3.62 -7.60 18.94
CA LEU A 284 -3.24 -6.86 17.73
C LEU A 284 -4.12 -5.63 17.51
N ALA A 285 -5.44 -5.80 17.58
CA ALA A 285 -6.39 -4.71 17.40
C ALA A 285 -6.16 -3.58 18.41
N TYR A 286 -5.89 -3.90 19.68
CA TYR A 286 -5.62 -2.88 20.69
C TYR A 286 -4.29 -2.15 20.47
N GLU A 287 -3.19 -2.89 20.25
CA GLU A 287 -1.86 -2.28 20.04
C GLU A 287 -1.82 -1.46 18.75
N PHE A 288 -2.50 -1.91 17.70
CA PHE A 288 -2.66 -1.16 16.46
C PHE A 288 -3.38 0.18 16.70
N VAL A 289 -4.55 0.17 17.33
CA VAL A 289 -5.31 1.42 17.61
C VAL A 289 -4.51 2.36 18.51
N SER A 290 -3.89 1.83 19.57
CA SER A 290 -2.99 2.57 20.46
C SER A 290 -1.86 3.25 19.68
N LYS A 291 -1.24 2.54 18.73
CA LYS A 291 -0.17 3.09 17.89
C LYS A 291 -0.69 4.15 16.93
N MET A 292 -1.82 3.89 16.26
CA MET A 292 -2.43 4.84 15.33
C MET A 292 -2.75 6.16 16.02
N VAL A 293 -3.38 6.12 17.19
CA VAL A 293 -3.72 7.32 17.96
C VAL A 293 -2.46 8.10 18.34
N LYS A 294 -1.45 7.43 18.92
CA LYS A 294 -0.20 8.09 19.36
C LYS A 294 0.62 8.67 18.21
N TYR A 295 0.75 7.94 17.09
CA TYR A 295 1.60 8.35 15.97
C TYR A 295 0.99 9.49 15.15
N THR A 296 -0.33 9.48 14.98
CA THR A 296 -1.06 10.54 14.25
C THR A 296 -1.31 11.79 15.10
N GLY A 297 -1.20 11.65 16.43
CA GLY A 297 -1.52 12.70 17.39
C GLY A 297 -3.02 12.86 17.66
N CYS A 298 -3.83 11.87 17.26
CA CYS A 298 -5.23 11.80 17.63
C CYS A 298 -5.38 11.59 19.14
N ASN A 299 -6.59 11.82 19.66
CA ASN A 299 -6.88 11.71 21.09
C ASN A 299 -7.57 10.40 21.45
N GLN A 300 -8.39 9.86 20.54
CA GLN A 300 -9.13 8.62 20.73
C GLN A 300 -9.17 7.83 19.43
N GLY A 301 -9.34 6.52 19.57
CA GLY A 301 -9.52 5.61 18.44
C GLY A 301 -10.38 4.41 18.81
N ALA A 302 -11.14 3.92 17.84
CA ALA A 302 -11.97 2.72 17.95
C ALA A 302 -11.85 1.91 16.65
N LEU A 303 -11.67 0.60 16.78
CA LEU A 303 -11.65 -0.33 15.65
C LEU A 303 -12.87 -1.24 15.73
N PHE A 304 -13.65 -1.21 14.66
CA PHE A 304 -14.81 -2.07 14.47
C PHE A 304 -14.44 -3.13 13.42
N LEU A 305 -14.64 -4.41 13.74
CA LEU A 305 -14.40 -5.52 12.82
C LEU A 305 -15.71 -6.18 12.43
N LEU A 306 -15.76 -6.68 11.19
CA LEU A 306 -16.91 -7.40 10.66
C LEU A 306 -16.98 -8.80 11.27
N GLU A 307 -18.13 -9.13 11.86
CA GLU A 307 -18.48 -10.45 12.38
C GLU A 307 -19.78 -10.96 11.72
N GLY A 308 -19.89 -12.27 11.51
CA GLY A 308 -20.97 -12.92 10.75
C GLY A 308 -20.47 -13.53 9.43
N GLU A 309 -20.93 -14.74 9.10
CA GLU A 309 -20.56 -15.45 7.86
C GLU A 309 -21.54 -15.20 6.69
N ASP A 310 -22.77 -14.74 6.98
CA ASP A 310 -23.84 -14.49 6.00
C ASP A 310 -24.25 -13.00 5.99
N ASP A 311 -24.61 -12.47 4.81
CA ASP A 311 -24.97 -11.05 4.58
C ASP A 311 -26.11 -10.55 5.47
N ASP A 312 -27.04 -11.43 5.87
CA ASP A 312 -28.21 -11.08 6.69
C ASP A 312 -27.89 -10.96 8.20
N ASP A 313 -26.79 -11.57 8.67
CA ASP A 313 -26.36 -11.55 10.08
C ASP A 313 -25.03 -10.77 10.27
N ALA A 314 -24.56 -10.07 9.24
CA ALA A 314 -23.32 -9.30 9.28
C ALA A 314 -23.45 -8.02 10.13
N TYR A 315 -22.59 -7.88 11.14
CA TYR A 315 -22.51 -6.66 11.96
C TYR A 315 -21.07 -6.24 12.24
N LEU A 316 -20.89 -4.95 12.52
CA LEU A 316 -19.63 -4.38 12.96
C LEU A 316 -19.60 -4.38 14.49
N GLU A 317 -18.66 -5.14 15.05
CA GLU A 317 -18.43 -5.21 16.49
C GLU A 317 -17.20 -4.39 16.89
N LEU A 318 -17.31 -3.64 17.98
CA LEU A 318 -16.17 -2.92 18.55
C LEU A 318 -15.12 -3.92 19.08
N SER A 319 -14.09 -4.17 18.27
CA SER A 319 -13.00 -5.09 18.59
C SER A 319 -12.00 -4.46 19.57
N SER A 320 -11.66 -3.18 19.40
CA SER A 320 -10.75 -2.49 20.30
C SER A 320 -11.02 -0.99 20.38
N CYS A 321 -10.59 -0.37 21.48
CA CYS A 321 -10.66 1.08 21.65
C CYS A 321 -9.49 1.59 22.50
N TYR A 322 -9.10 2.85 22.25
CA TYR A 322 -8.07 3.56 22.99
C TYR A 322 -8.60 4.90 23.51
N ALA A 323 -8.36 5.14 24.80
CA ALA A 323 -8.85 6.33 25.53
C ALA A 323 -10.37 6.57 25.44
N TYR A 324 -11.14 5.51 25.21
CA TYR A 324 -12.61 5.50 25.19
C TYR A 324 -13.16 5.22 26.60
N GLU A 325 -14.34 5.77 26.93
CA GLU A 325 -14.89 5.72 28.29
C GLU A 325 -15.09 4.26 28.78
N ARG A 326 -14.65 3.96 30.01
CA ARG A 326 -14.59 2.60 30.56
C ARG A 326 -15.96 1.88 30.52
N ARG A 327 -15.94 0.69 29.90
CA ARG A 327 -16.74 -0.52 30.23
C ARG A 327 -18.27 -0.53 30.08
N LYS A 328 -18.95 0.54 29.66
CA LYS A 328 -20.41 0.45 29.43
C LYS A 328 -20.84 -0.08 28.06
N PHE A 329 -19.93 -0.25 27.08
CA PHE A 329 -20.27 -0.70 25.73
C PHE A 329 -19.19 -1.56 25.05
N LEU A 330 -18.61 -2.52 25.77
CA LEU A 330 -17.74 -3.57 25.17
C LEU A 330 -18.51 -4.55 24.24
N GLN A 331 -19.79 -4.29 23.96
CA GLN A 331 -20.65 -5.07 23.05
C GLN A 331 -21.45 -4.15 22.13
N LYS A 332 -20.86 -3.04 21.68
CA LYS A 332 -21.52 -2.17 20.69
C LYS A 332 -21.47 -2.88 19.33
N LYS A 333 -22.63 -3.37 18.91
CA LYS A 333 -22.88 -3.92 17.57
C LYS A 333 -23.55 -2.85 16.73
N ILE A 334 -23.05 -2.64 15.53
CA ILE A 334 -23.59 -1.67 14.57
C ILE A 334 -23.92 -2.44 13.30
N SER A 335 -25.15 -2.32 12.81
CA SER A 335 -25.52 -2.95 11.55
C SER A 335 -24.81 -2.27 10.37
N VAL A 336 -24.57 -3.02 9.30
CA VAL A 336 -24.01 -2.45 8.06
C VAL A 336 -24.95 -1.35 7.53
N GLY A 337 -24.38 -0.19 7.16
CA GLY A 337 -25.15 1.00 6.75
C GLY A 337 -25.76 1.82 7.90
N GLU A 338 -25.64 1.38 9.16
CA GLU A 338 -26.11 2.15 10.31
C GLU A 338 -25.02 3.11 10.83
N GLY A 339 -25.37 4.39 10.96
CA GLY A 339 -24.44 5.42 11.43
C GLY A 339 -23.24 5.62 10.49
N LEU A 340 -22.27 6.42 10.93
CA LEU A 340 -21.10 6.75 10.10
C LEU A 340 -20.13 5.57 9.94
N VAL A 341 -20.02 4.73 10.96
CA VAL A 341 -19.19 3.52 10.92
C VAL A 341 -19.76 2.53 9.89
N GLY A 342 -21.06 2.24 9.96
CA GLY A 342 -21.72 1.37 8.99
C GLY A 342 -21.71 1.94 7.57
N GLN A 343 -21.86 3.27 7.42
CA GLN A 343 -21.79 3.93 6.12
C GLN A 343 -20.37 3.87 5.50
N CYS A 344 -19.33 4.14 6.30
CA CYS A 344 -17.93 4.04 5.87
C CYS A 344 -17.58 2.63 5.38
N PHE A 345 -18.08 1.61 6.07
CA PHE A 345 -17.94 0.21 5.66
C PHE A 345 -18.63 -0.05 4.31
N LEU A 346 -19.89 0.37 4.16
CA LEU A 346 -20.70 0.13 2.97
C LEU A 346 -20.12 0.84 1.73
N GLU A 347 -19.70 2.10 1.88
CA GLU A 347 -19.12 2.89 0.79
C GLU A 347 -17.68 2.49 0.44
N LYS A 348 -17.01 1.73 1.32
CA LYS A 348 -15.59 1.38 1.20
C LYS A 348 -14.68 2.61 1.04
N ALA A 349 -15.09 3.76 1.60
CA ALA A 349 -14.41 5.04 1.45
C ALA A 349 -14.24 5.75 2.80
N SER A 350 -13.15 6.50 2.94
CA SER A 350 -12.84 7.27 4.14
C SER A 350 -13.81 8.45 4.30
N ILE A 351 -14.27 8.70 5.52
CA ILE A 351 -15.16 9.82 5.88
C ILE A 351 -14.40 10.75 6.82
N TYR A 352 -14.33 12.05 6.48
CA TYR A 352 -13.68 13.07 7.32
C TYR A 352 -14.67 14.17 7.70
N LEU A 353 -14.87 14.33 9.01
CA LEU A 353 -15.83 15.27 9.58
C LEU A 353 -15.09 16.31 10.42
N THR A 354 -15.27 17.58 10.07
CA THR A 354 -14.77 18.74 10.83
C THR A 354 -15.87 19.47 11.59
N GLU A 355 -17.14 19.22 11.22
CA GLU A 355 -18.31 19.77 11.88
C GLU A 355 -19.09 18.61 12.54
N ILE A 356 -18.86 18.42 13.84
CA ILE A 356 -19.37 17.26 14.58
C ILE A 356 -20.64 17.68 15.33
N PRO A 357 -21.77 16.94 15.17
CA PRO A 357 -22.98 17.20 15.94
C PRO A 357 -22.74 17.11 17.46
N LYS A 358 -23.43 17.95 18.23
CA LYS A 358 -23.40 17.88 19.69
C LYS A 358 -23.87 16.49 20.13
N ASP A 359 -23.10 15.87 21.03
CA ASP A 359 -23.33 14.51 21.57
C ASP A 359 -23.05 13.32 20.63
N TYR A 360 -22.45 13.54 19.44
CA TYR A 360 -22.01 12.43 18.58
C TYR A 360 -20.85 11.64 19.20
N ILE A 361 -19.79 12.34 19.63
CA ILE A 361 -18.63 11.75 20.29
C ILE A 361 -18.01 12.74 21.27
N ASN A 362 -17.52 12.25 22.40
CA ASN A 362 -16.89 13.06 23.45
C ASN A 362 -15.54 12.46 23.86
N ILE A 363 -14.51 13.31 23.92
CA ILE A 363 -13.22 12.99 24.52
C ILE A 363 -13.34 13.18 26.03
N THR A 364 -13.07 12.11 26.78
CA THR A 364 -13.33 12.05 28.23
C THR A 364 -12.03 12.20 29.02
N SER A 365 -12.06 13.04 30.06
CA SER A 365 -10.99 13.18 31.05
C SER A 365 -11.56 12.95 32.45
N GLY A 366 -10.70 12.69 33.44
CA GLY A 366 -11.10 12.65 34.85
C GLY A 366 -11.69 13.98 35.37
N LEU A 367 -11.61 15.05 34.58
CA LEU A 367 -12.10 16.39 34.90
C LEU A 367 -13.29 16.86 34.03
N GLY A 368 -13.75 16.09 33.05
CA GLY A 368 -14.88 16.49 32.18
C GLY A 368 -14.88 15.87 30.78
N LEU A 369 -15.78 16.35 29.93
CA LEU A 369 -16.00 15.91 28.54
C LEU A 369 -15.79 17.07 27.56
N ALA A 370 -15.24 16.80 26.38
CA ALA A 370 -15.10 17.78 25.30
C ALA A 370 -15.34 17.14 23.92
N THR A 371 -16.05 17.84 23.03
CA THR A 371 -16.25 17.42 21.64
C THR A 371 -14.96 17.62 20.83
N PRO A 372 -14.50 16.64 20.04
CA PRO A 372 -13.36 16.80 19.14
C PRO A 372 -13.66 17.82 18.04
N ASN A 373 -12.60 18.28 17.37
CA ASN A 373 -12.70 19.17 16.21
C ASN A 373 -12.67 18.39 14.88
N ALA A 374 -12.21 17.14 14.91
CA ALA A 374 -12.12 16.29 13.74
C ALA A 374 -12.40 14.83 14.10
N VAL A 375 -13.20 14.15 13.27
CA VAL A 375 -13.40 12.71 13.28
C VAL A 375 -13.04 12.16 11.90
N TYR A 376 -12.22 11.12 11.87
CA TYR A 376 -11.80 10.45 10.65
C TYR A 376 -12.15 8.97 10.74
N LEU A 377 -13.00 8.50 9.83
CA LEU A 377 -13.34 7.10 9.66
C LEU A 377 -12.66 6.60 8.40
N SER A 378 -12.00 5.45 8.48
CA SER A 378 -11.36 4.82 7.33
C SER A 378 -11.64 3.33 7.33
N PRO A 379 -12.02 2.75 6.18
CA PRO A 379 -12.27 1.33 6.10
C PRO A 379 -10.95 0.56 6.27
N VAL A 380 -11.03 -0.55 6.99
CA VAL A 380 -9.96 -1.55 7.08
C VAL A 380 -10.22 -2.53 5.93
N LYS A 381 -9.50 -2.36 4.81
CA LYS A 381 -9.78 -3.10 3.59
C LYS A 381 -8.52 -3.51 2.82
N THR A 382 -8.63 -4.60 2.07
CA THR A 382 -7.75 -4.93 0.96
C THR A 382 -8.43 -4.53 -0.37
N GLU A 383 -7.81 -4.81 -1.53
CA GLU A 383 -8.44 -4.58 -2.83
C GLU A 383 -9.74 -5.40 -3.02
N GLU A 384 -9.84 -6.56 -2.36
CA GLU A 384 -10.93 -7.51 -2.56
C GLU A 384 -12.06 -7.36 -1.53
N GLN A 385 -11.72 -7.10 -0.26
CA GLN A 385 -12.68 -7.16 0.85
C GLN A 385 -12.45 -6.08 1.92
N VAL A 386 -13.54 -5.67 2.57
CA VAL A 386 -13.52 -4.78 3.74
C VAL A 386 -13.76 -5.63 4.97
N VAL A 387 -12.85 -5.55 5.94
CA VAL A 387 -12.90 -6.35 7.17
C VAL A 387 -13.32 -5.56 8.40
N GLY A 388 -13.43 -4.23 8.28
CA GLY A 388 -13.80 -3.37 9.39
C GLY A 388 -13.69 -1.88 9.09
N VAL A 389 -13.77 -1.06 10.13
CA VAL A 389 -13.63 0.40 10.08
C VAL A 389 -12.86 0.88 11.30
N LEU A 390 -11.88 1.76 11.08
CA LEU A 390 -11.22 2.51 12.13
C LEU A 390 -11.85 3.90 12.23
N GLU A 391 -12.26 4.30 13.43
CA GLU A 391 -12.69 5.64 13.77
C GLU A 391 -11.65 6.32 14.66
N LEU A 392 -11.18 7.50 14.28
CA LEU A 392 -10.23 8.31 15.03
C LEU A 392 -10.83 9.67 15.32
N ALA A 393 -10.64 10.16 16.55
CA ALA A 393 -11.09 11.49 16.96
C ALA A 393 -9.93 12.33 17.48
N SER A 394 -9.92 13.61 17.09
CA SER A 394 -8.82 14.55 17.35
C SER A 394 -9.32 15.97 17.62
N PHE A 395 -8.63 16.69 18.51
CA PHE A 395 -8.78 18.15 18.65
C PHE A 395 -8.06 18.94 17.55
N GLN A 396 -7.14 18.30 16.82
CA GLN A 396 -6.40 18.91 15.72
C GLN A 396 -6.90 18.37 14.39
N LEU A 397 -6.90 19.23 13.36
CA LEU A 397 -7.16 18.79 11.99
C LEU A 397 -6.07 17.81 11.55
N LEU A 398 -6.47 16.80 10.77
CA LEU A 398 -5.57 15.81 10.21
C LEU A 398 -5.02 16.29 8.86
N ASP A 399 -3.70 16.40 8.78
CA ASP A 399 -2.99 16.69 7.53
C ASP A 399 -3.08 15.50 6.54
N GLU A 400 -2.95 15.77 5.24
CA GLU A 400 -3.05 14.75 4.19
C GLU A 400 -2.04 13.60 4.36
N HIS A 401 -0.81 13.87 4.77
CA HIS A 401 0.19 12.82 5.00
C HIS A 401 -0.19 11.87 6.15
N LYS A 402 -0.92 12.37 7.17
CA LYS A 402 -1.43 11.53 8.26
C LYS A 402 -2.58 10.64 7.80
N LYS A 403 -3.49 11.18 6.98
CA LYS A 403 -4.59 10.39 6.37
C LYS A 403 -4.04 9.28 5.48
N SER A 404 -3.07 9.61 4.61
CA SER A 404 -2.41 8.62 3.75
C SER A 404 -1.66 7.54 4.54
N PHE A 405 -1.01 7.92 5.65
CA PHE A 405 -0.44 6.94 6.59
C PHE A 405 -1.52 6.00 7.17
N ILE A 406 -2.63 6.55 7.68
CA ILE A 406 -3.73 5.77 8.25
C ILE A 406 -4.26 4.75 7.24
N GLU A 407 -4.54 5.18 6.00
CA GLU A 407 -5.06 4.30 4.96
C GLU A 407 -4.10 3.15 4.64
N LYS A 408 -2.82 3.43 4.44
CA LYS A 408 -1.79 2.40 4.19
C LYS A 408 -1.60 1.47 5.39
N ALA A 409 -1.65 2.01 6.61
CA ALA A 409 -1.53 1.20 7.82
C ALA A 409 -2.72 0.24 7.97
N LEU A 410 -3.92 0.71 7.61
CA LEU A 410 -5.14 -0.08 7.64
C LEU A 410 -5.17 -1.17 6.56
N GLU A 411 -4.58 -0.93 5.40
CA GLU A 411 -4.41 -1.96 4.37
C GLU A 411 -3.53 -3.12 4.87
N ASN A 412 -2.44 -2.80 5.56
CA ASN A 412 -1.58 -3.79 6.20
C ASN A 412 -2.32 -4.55 7.30
N LEU A 413 -3.10 -3.85 8.14
CA LEU A 413 -3.92 -4.48 9.15
C LEU A 413 -4.98 -5.40 8.53
N ALA A 414 -5.66 -4.95 7.47
CA ALA A 414 -6.66 -5.74 6.76
C ALA A 414 -6.06 -7.06 6.27
N SER A 415 -4.91 -6.98 5.61
CA SER A 415 -4.18 -8.16 5.12
C SER A 415 -3.81 -9.12 6.26
N ALA A 416 -3.36 -8.58 7.40
CA ALA A 416 -3.03 -9.36 8.58
C ALA A 416 -4.24 -10.08 9.18
N ILE A 417 -5.36 -9.38 9.34
CA ILE A 417 -6.62 -9.93 9.87
C ILE A 417 -7.15 -11.03 8.93
N VAL A 418 -7.17 -10.78 7.62
CA VAL A 418 -7.58 -11.77 6.62
C VAL A 418 -6.70 -13.01 6.69
N SER A 419 -5.38 -12.83 6.75
CA SER A 419 -4.44 -13.94 6.87
C SER A 419 -4.65 -14.72 8.16
N SER A 420 -4.82 -14.04 9.29
CA SER A 420 -5.03 -14.68 10.61
C SER A 420 -6.33 -15.48 10.64
N ARG A 421 -7.45 -14.90 10.18
CA ARG A 421 -8.75 -15.60 10.04
C ARG A 421 -8.64 -16.81 9.12
N THR A 422 -7.94 -16.68 7.99
CA THR A 422 -7.71 -17.78 7.04
C THR A 422 -6.90 -18.91 7.67
N THR A 423 -5.81 -18.58 8.38
CA THR A 423 -4.99 -19.56 9.11
C THR A 423 -5.80 -20.29 10.18
N GLN A 424 -6.63 -19.57 10.95
CA GLN A 424 -7.51 -20.18 11.95
C GLN A 424 -8.55 -21.11 11.32
N ARG A 425 -9.19 -20.71 10.20
CA ARG A 425 -10.13 -21.57 9.46
C ARG A 425 -9.46 -22.83 8.94
N ILE A 426 -8.24 -22.71 8.39
CA ILE A 426 -7.45 -23.87 7.92
C ILE A 426 -7.16 -24.82 9.08
N LYS A 427 -6.76 -24.31 10.26
CA LYS A 427 -6.49 -25.15 11.44
C LYS A 427 -7.74 -25.93 11.87
N MET A 428 -8.88 -25.25 11.97
CA MET A 428 -10.15 -25.89 12.35
C MET A 428 -10.59 -26.96 11.33
N LEU A 429 -10.48 -26.66 10.03
CA LEU A 429 -10.81 -27.62 8.97
C LEU A 429 -9.85 -28.83 8.95
N LEU A 430 -8.57 -28.61 9.26
CA LEU A 430 -7.59 -29.70 9.37
C LEU A 430 -7.93 -30.62 10.55
N GLU A 431 -8.25 -30.05 11.71
CA GLU A 431 -8.69 -30.82 12.88
C GLU A 431 -9.96 -31.63 12.58
N GLN A 432 -10.96 -31.01 11.93
CA GLN A 432 -12.17 -31.71 11.49
C GLN A 432 -11.88 -32.84 10.49
N SER A 433 -10.99 -32.61 9.51
CA SER A 433 -10.61 -33.60 8.52
C SER A 433 -9.85 -34.78 9.14
N GLN A 434 -8.98 -34.51 10.12
CA GLN A 434 -8.28 -35.55 10.87
C GLN A 434 -9.26 -36.40 11.67
N GLN A 435 -10.19 -35.76 12.40
CA GLN A 435 -11.22 -36.47 13.17
C GLN A 435 -12.09 -37.35 12.26
N GLN A 436 -12.57 -36.81 11.13
CA GLN A 436 -13.34 -37.60 10.15
C GLN A 436 -12.56 -38.79 9.61
N THR A 437 -11.24 -38.63 9.40
CA THR A 437 -10.39 -39.73 8.92
C THR A 437 -10.24 -40.82 9.98
N GLU A 438 -10.10 -40.47 11.26
CA GLU A 438 -10.07 -41.44 12.37
C GLU A 438 -11.40 -42.17 12.54
N GLU A 439 -12.53 -41.44 12.45
CA GLU A 439 -13.87 -42.02 12.49
C GLU A 439 -14.10 -43.01 11.33
N MET A 440 -13.69 -42.64 10.11
CA MET A 440 -13.77 -43.54 8.95
C MET A 440 -12.91 -44.79 9.12
N ARG A 441 -11.69 -44.66 9.66
CA ARG A 441 -10.82 -45.83 9.93
C ARG A 441 -11.42 -46.77 10.97
N ALA A 442 -12.03 -46.22 12.02
CA ALA A 442 -12.72 -47.02 13.02
C ALA A 442 -13.92 -47.76 12.40
N GLN A 443 -14.73 -47.07 11.57
CA GLN A 443 -15.83 -47.69 10.84
C GLN A 443 -15.37 -48.77 9.85
N GLU A 444 -14.27 -48.53 9.14
CA GLU A 444 -13.68 -49.51 8.21
C GLU A 444 -13.25 -50.78 8.95
N GLU A 445 -12.58 -50.65 10.10
CA GLU A 445 -12.15 -51.79 10.92
C GLU A 445 -13.34 -52.54 11.53
N GLU A 446 -14.37 -51.83 12.00
CA GLU A 446 -15.61 -52.45 12.48
C GLU A 446 -16.32 -53.21 11.34
N MET A 447 -16.41 -52.62 10.16
CA MET A 447 -17.02 -53.25 8.98
C MET A 447 -16.23 -54.48 8.54
N ARG A 448 -14.89 -54.44 8.61
CA ARG A 448 -14.01 -55.58 8.34
C ARG A 448 -14.30 -56.74 9.30
N GLN A 449 -14.41 -56.46 10.60
CA GLN A 449 -14.74 -57.47 11.62
C GLN A 449 -16.13 -58.06 11.39
N ASN A 450 -17.14 -57.23 11.13
CA ASN A 450 -18.50 -57.69 10.83
C ASN A 450 -18.54 -58.57 9.57
N MET A 451 -17.72 -58.26 8.55
CA MET A 451 -17.62 -59.05 7.33
C MET A 451 -16.94 -60.41 7.57
N GLU A 452 -15.89 -60.46 8.41
CA GLU A 452 -15.24 -61.72 8.83
C GLU A 452 -16.20 -62.62 9.63
N GLU A 453 -16.97 -62.05 10.58
CA GLU A 453 -17.95 -62.79 11.36
C GLU A 453 -19.08 -63.32 10.47
N LEU A 454 -19.60 -62.50 9.56
CA LEU A 454 -20.63 -62.90 8.60
C LEU A 454 -20.15 -64.04 7.70
N GLN A 455 -18.92 -63.99 7.20
CA GLN A 455 -18.34 -65.06 6.40
C GLN A 455 -18.23 -66.36 7.21
N SER A 456 -17.74 -66.30 8.45
CA SER A 456 -17.65 -67.49 9.32
C SER A 456 -19.02 -68.11 9.60
N THR A 457 -20.05 -67.27 9.77
CA THR A 457 -21.43 -67.70 10.00
C THR A 457 -22.02 -68.34 8.75
N GLN A 458 -21.78 -67.77 7.56
CA GLN A 458 -22.20 -68.36 6.28
C GLN A 458 -21.56 -69.73 6.06
N GLU A 459 -20.27 -69.87 6.34
CA GLU A 459 -19.55 -71.14 6.21
C GLU A 459 -20.11 -72.21 7.18
N ALA A 460 -20.43 -71.84 8.42
CA ALA A 460 -21.03 -72.75 9.39
C ALA A 460 -22.44 -73.22 8.97
N ILE A 461 -23.27 -72.29 8.50
CA ILE A 461 -24.62 -72.60 8.00
C ILE A 461 -24.55 -73.53 6.79
N ALA A 462 -23.63 -73.28 5.85
CA ALA A 462 -23.45 -74.11 4.67
C ALA A 462 -23.09 -75.56 5.03
N ARG A 463 -22.18 -75.77 5.98
CA ARG A 463 -21.80 -77.11 6.46
C ARG A 463 -22.99 -77.84 7.10
N GLN A 464 -23.76 -77.15 7.94
CA GLN A 464 -24.91 -77.75 8.62
C GLN A 464 -26.03 -78.13 7.62
N ALA A 465 -26.23 -77.32 6.58
CA ALA A 465 -27.17 -77.64 5.51
C ALA A 465 -26.74 -78.91 4.74
N GLU A 466 -25.46 -79.05 4.43
CA GLU A 466 -24.91 -80.23 3.75
C GLU A 466 -25.07 -81.51 4.57
N GLU A 467 -24.76 -81.48 5.87
CA GLU A 467 -24.94 -82.63 6.78
C GLU A 467 -26.42 -83.06 6.86
N THR A 468 -27.32 -82.08 6.95
CA THR A 468 -28.75 -82.35 7.04
C THR A 468 -29.28 -82.99 5.75
N GLU A 469 -28.82 -82.52 4.59
CA GLU A 469 -29.21 -83.08 3.30
C GLU A 469 -28.71 -84.53 3.14
N LYS A 470 -27.50 -84.83 3.62
CA LYS A 470 -26.94 -86.18 3.62
C LYS A 470 -27.77 -87.14 4.47
N ILE A 471 -28.11 -86.75 5.70
CA ILE A 471 -28.96 -87.56 6.60
C ILE A 471 -30.32 -87.84 5.95
N LYS A 472 -30.91 -86.82 5.30
CA LYS A 472 -32.20 -86.96 4.60
C LYS A 472 -32.12 -87.96 3.45
N ARG A 473 -31.10 -87.88 2.58
CA ARG A 473 -30.91 -88.86 1.48
C ARG A 473 -30.74 -90.28 1.99
N ASP A 474 -29.92 -90.47 3.03
CA ASP A 474 -29.69 -91.80 3.61
C ASP A 474 -30.99 -92.41 4.17
N PHE A 475 -31.85 -91.57 4.77
CA PHE A 475 -33.17 -92.00 5.24
C PHE A 475 -34.11 -92.38 4.09
N GLU A 476 -34.20 -91.55 3.05
CA GLU A 476 -35.06 -91.80 1.88
C GLU A 476 -34.69 -93.11 1.15
N ILE A 477 -33.40 -93.40 1.00
CA ILE A 477 -32.93 -94.65 0.39
C ILE A 477 -33.37 -95.86 1.23
N ARG A 478 -33.18 -95.80 2.56
CA ARG A 478 -33.57 -96.89 3.47
C ARG A 478 -35.07 -97.16 3.44
N ASP A 479 -35.89 -96.11 3.47
CA ASP A 479 -37.35 -96.23 3.42
C ASP A 479 -37.82 -96.91 2.11
N SER A 480 -37.19 -96.55 0.98
CA SER A 480 -37.51 -97.15 -0.33
C SER A 480 -37.28 -98.67 -0.42
N VAL A 481 -36.35 -99.22 0.39
CA VAL A 481 -36.07 -100.65 0.45
C VAL A 481 -37.21 -101.39 1.17
N PHE A 482 -37.71 -100.83 2.28
CA PHE A 482 -38.83 -101.42 3.02
C PHE A 482 -40.12 -101.43 2.21
N GLU A 483 -40.36 -100.39 1.41
CA GLU A 483 -41.53 -100.29 0.53
C GLU A 483 -41.66 -101.46 -0.45
N ARG A 484 -40.53 -102.08 -0.84
CA ARG A 484 -40.47 -103.17 -1.83
C ARG A 484 -40.38 -104.57 -1.23
N THR A 485 -39.71 -104.71 -0.09
CA THR A 485 -39.25 -106.02 0.42
C THR A 485 -40.08 -106.56 1.57
N THR A 486 -40.81 -105.72 2.28
CA THR A 486 -41.51 -106.09 3.52
C THR A 486 -42.95 -105.62 3.45
N ILE A 487 -43.90 -106.40 3.97
CA ILE A 487 -45.27 -105.95 4.20
C ILE A 487 -45.26 -105.06 5.44
N LEU A 488 -45.45 -103.76 5.27
CA LEU A 488 -45.43 -102.79 6.35
C LEU A 488 -46.84 -102.22 6.57
N SER A 489 -47.27 -102.16 7.82
CA SER A 489 -48.44 -101.39 8.20
C SER A 489 -48.20 -100.68 9.53
N GLU A 490 -48.89 -99.58 9.74
CA GLU A 490 -49.06 -99.01 11.06
C GLU A 490 -50.51 -99.12 11.49
N ALA A 491 -50.72 -99.24 12.79
CA ALA A 491 -52.04 -99.22 13.39
C ALA A 491 -52.04 -98.34 14.65
N ASP A 492 -53.18 -97.75 14.96
CA ASP A 492 -53.40 -97.05 16.22
C ASP A 492 -53.41 -98.02 17.42
N ILE A 493 -53.56 -97.48 18.62
CA ILE A 493 -53.59 -98.27 19.86
C ILE A 493 -54.75 -99.28 19.94
N HIS A 494 -55.78 -99.14 19.09
CA HIS A 494 -56.95 -100.01 19.01
C HIS A 494 -56.81 -101.09 17.92
N GLY A 495 -55.75 -101.04 17.11
CA GLY A 495 -55.53 -101.96 16.00
C GLY A 495 -56.15 -101.52 14.69
N THR A 496 -56.59 -100.26 14.59
CA THR A 496 -57.08 -99.66 13.36
C THR A 496 -55.90 -99.30 12.46
N ILE A 497 -55.90 -99.75 11.22
CA ILE A 497 -54.79 -99.52 10.29
C ILE A 497 -54.73 -98.02 9.93
N THR A 498 -53.59 -97.38 10.18
CA THR A 498 -53.33 -95.96 9.90
C THR A 498 -52.33 -95.76 8.75
N TYR A 499 -51.58 -96.80 8.40
CA TYR A 499 -50.68 -96.81 7.25
C TYR A 499 -50.57 -98.23 6.69
N ALA A 500 -50.43 -98.33 5.38
CA ALA A 500 -50.16 -99.57 4.67
C ALA A 500 -49.26 -99.27 3.47
N ASN A 501 -48.16 -100.01 3.36
CA ASN A 501 -47.28 -99.88 2.21
C ASN A 501 -47.83 -100.60 0.98
N ASN A 502 -47.24 -100.33 -0.19
CA ASN A 502 -47.66 -100.91 -1.46
C ASN A 502 -47.61 -102.45 -1.42
N LYS A 503 -46.64 -103.03 -0.71
CA LYS A 503 -46.52 -104.49 -0.60
C LYS A 503 -47.69 -105.14 0.15
N LEU A 504 -48.22 -104.49 1.19
CA LEU A 504 -49.44 -104.97 1.84
C LEU A 504 -50.64 -104.91 0.90
N CYS A 505 -50.77 -103.84 0.12
CA CYS A 505 -51.85 -103.69 -0.87
C CYS A 505 -51.79 -104.81 -1.92
N GLU A 506 -50.58 -105.13 -2.42
CA GLU A 506 -50.34 -106.20 -3.39
C GLU A 506 -50.74 -107.58 -2.84
N VAL A 507 -50.31 -107.92 -1.63
CA VAL A 507 -50.51 -109.26 -1.05
C VAL A 507 -51.92 -109.45 -0.50
N ALA A 508 -52.48 -108.44 0.19
CA ALA A 508 -53.83 -108.51 0.76
C ALA A 508 -54.93 -108.25 -0.28
N LYS A 509 -54.57 -107.69 -1.45
CA LYS A 509 -55.46 -107.34 -2.57
C LYS A 509 -56.58 -106.35 -2.19
N TYR A 510 -56.32 -105.52 -1.18
CA TYR A 510 -57.11 -104.35 -0.85
C TYR A 510 -56.37 -103.10 -1.31
N THR A 511 -57.09 -102.05 -1.72
CA THR A 511 -56.43 -100.76 -1.93
C THR A 511 -56.10 -100.13 -0.58
N ARG A 512 -55.16 -99.18 -0.56
CA ARG A 512 -54.78 -98.49 0.68
C ARG A 512 -56.00 -97.84 1.32
N GLU A 513 -56.82 -97.16 0.53
CA GLU A 513 -58.02 -96.44 0.97
C GLU A 513 -59.06 -97.37 1.61
N GLU A 514 -59.13 -98.63 1.19
CA GLU A 514 -60.04 -99.63 1.76
C GLU A 514 -59.52 -100.20 3.09
N MET A 515 -58.20 -100.24 3.29
CA MET A 515 -57.59 -100.78 4.51
C MET A 515 -57.49 -99.73 5.61
N ILE A 516 -57.21 -98.48 5.26
CA ILE A 516 -57.04 -97.40 6.24
C ILE A 516 -58.36 -97.16 6.99
N GLY A 517 -58.30 -97.10 8.31
CA GLY A 517 -59.48 -96.97 9.16
C GLY A 517 -60.19 -98.29 9.47
N GLN A 518 -59.76 -99.42 8.88
CA GLN A 518 -60.27 -100.74 9.21
C GLN A 518 -59.42 -101.41 10.30
N PRO A 519 -60.01 -102.27 11.16
CA PRO A 519 -59.23 -103.04 12.13
C PRO A 519 -58.36 -104.08 11.40
N HIS A 520 -57.16 -104.34 11.92
CA HIS A 520 -56.23 -105.32 11.34
C HIS A 520 -56.83 -106.74 11.21
N SER A 521 -57.86 -107.05 12.00
CA SER A 521 -58.66 -108.27 11.86
C SER A 521 -59.35 -108.44 10.50
N LEU A 522 -59.40 -107.39 9.66
CA LEU A 522 -59.88 -107.45 8.28
C LEU A 522 -59.24 -108.61 7.49
N PHE A 523 -57.94 -108.85 7.70
CA PHE A 523 -57.20 -109.89 6.99
C PHE A 523 -57.29 -111.26 7.66
N ARG A 524 -57.89 -111.37 8.84
CA ARG A 524 -57.80 -112.59 9.65
C ARG A 524 -58.51 -113.76 8.95
N HIS A 525 -57.80 -114.89 8.80
CA HIS A 525 -58.41 -116.12 8.33
C HIS A 525 -59.28 -116.77 9.45
N PRO A 526 -60.47 -117.33 9.15
CA PRO A 526 -61.33 -117.99 10.13
C PRO A 526 -60.67 -119.15 10.88
N ASP A 527 -59.85 -119.95 10.18
CA ASP A 527 -59.08 -121.07 10.76
C ASP A 527 -58.14 -120.64 11.90
N MET A 528 -57.80 -119.36 12.01
CA MET A 528 -56.86 -118.92 13.03
C MET A 528 -57.50 -118.90 14.43
N PRO A 529 -56.92 -119.60 15.42
CA PRO A 529 -57.50 -119.73 16.75
C PRO A 529 -57.59 -118.37 17.46
N LYS A 530 -58.65 -118.20 18.26
CA LYS A 530 -58.86 -116.98 19.07
C LYS A 530 -57.77 -116.80 20.13
N GLU A 531 -57.21 -117.90 20.58
CA GLU A 531 -56.14 -118.01 21.57
C GLU A 531 -54.85 -117.35 21.08
N LEU A 532 -54.49 -117.50 19.79
CA LEU A 532 -53.31 -116.82 19.23
C LEU A 532 -53.47 -115.30 19.23
N PHE A 533 -54.65 -114.80 18.87
CA PHE A 533 -54.91 -113.36 18.86
C PHE A 533 -55.07 -112.78 20.27
N LYS A 534 -55.51 -113.60 21.24
CA LYS A 534 -55.43 -113.22 22.65
C LYS A 534 -53.97 -113.03 23.08
N TYR A 535 -53.10 -113.99 22.78
CA TYR A 535 -51.66 -113.87 23.03
C TYR A 535 -51.03 -112.67 22.32
N PHE A 536 -51.38 -112.43 21.05
CA PHE A 536 -50.97 -111.25 20.28
C PHE A 536 -51.27 -109.94 21.02
N TRP A 537 -52.52 -109.73 21.42
CA TRP A 537 -52.94 -108.50 22.08
C TRP A 537 -52.39 -108.37 23.49
N ASP A 538 -52.32 -109.46 24.25
CA ASP A 538 -51.73 -109.47 25.58
C ASP A 538 -50.23 -109.12 25.55
N THR A 539 -49.51 -109.53 24.48
CA THR A 539 -48.10 -109.18 24.25
C THR A 539 -47.94 -107.70 23.92
N LEU A 540 -48.68 -107.21 22.93
CA LEU A 540 -48.58 -105.80 22.50
C LEU A 540 -49.02 -104.81 23.59
N LYS A 541 -50.05 -105.14 24.38
CA LYS A 541 -50.51 -104.30 25.50
C LYS A 541 -49.52 -104.22 26.66
N LYS A 542 -48.66 -105.23 26.83
CA LYS A 542 -47.53 -105.17 27.78
C LYS A 542 -46.39 -104.28 27.28
N GLY A 543 -46.44 -103.85 26.02
CA GLY A 543 -45.38 -103.09 25.38
C GLY A 543 -44.24 -103.96 24.84
N ASP A 544 -44.47 -105.27 24.73
CA ASP A 544 -43.54 -106.24 24.16
C ASP A 544 -43.78 -106.41 22.65
N VAL A 545 -42.74 -106.84 21.94
CA VAL A 545 -42.82 -107.14 20.51
C VAL A 545 -43.53 -108.48 20.30
N PHE A 546 -44.52 -108.50 19.41
CA PHE A 546 -45.14 -109.74 18.98
C PHE A 546 -44.41 -110.31 17.77
N ASN A 547 -44.06 -111.60 17.84
CA ASN A 547 -43.55 -112.37 16.71
C ASN A 547 -44.40 -113.61 16.50
N GLY A 548 -44.91 -113.81 15.28
CA GLY A 548 -45.63 -115.03 14.97
C GLY A 548 -46.09 -115.19 13.53
N ILE A 549 -46.33 -116.46 13.20
CA ILE A 549 -46.87 -116.93 11.93
C ILE A 549 -48.39 -116.78 11.95
N ILE A 550 -48.92 -116.05 10.97
CA ILE A 550 -50.35 -115.74 10.86
C ILE A 550 -50.83 -116.12 9.46
N LYS A 551 -51.91 -116.90 9.41
CA LYS A 551 -52.70 -117.14 8.19
C LYS A 551 -53.69 -116.00 8.00
N ASN A 552 -53.60 -115.33 6.86
CA ASN A 552 -54.51 -114.27 6.46
C ASN A 552 -55.31 -114.65 5.22
N ARG A 553 -56.39 -113.92 4.99
CA ARG A 553 -57.27 -114.02 3.83
C ARG A 553 -57.32 -112.67 3.12
N ALA A 554 -56.97 -112.67 1.84
CA ALA A 554 -57.05 -111.53 0.95
C ALA A 554 -58.51 -111.22 0.56
N LYS A 555 -58.74 -110.05 -0.04
CA LYS A 555 -60.07 -109.58 -0.47
C LYS A 555 -60.80 -110.55 -1.40
N ASP A 556 -60.08 -111.21 -2.31
CA ASP A 556 -60.63 -112.17 -3.29
C ASP A 556 -60.84 -113.58 -2.70
N GLY A 557 -60.62 -113.75 -1.38
CA GLY A 557 -60.73 -115.03 -0.69
C GLY A 557 -59.47 -115.88 -0.75
N SER A 558 -58.42 -115.49 -1.49
CA SER A 558 -57.15 -116.20 -1.49
C SER A 558 -56.44 -116.09 -0.13
N VAL A 559 -55.63 -117.08 0.21
CA VAL A 559 -54.96 -117.18 1.50
C VAL A 559 -53.50 -116.81 1.35
N TYR A 560 -52.94 -116.12 2.34
CA TYR A 560 -51.52 -115.84 2.40
C TYR A 560 -51.00 -115.94 3.84
N TRP A 561 -49.76 -116.42 3.97
CA TRP A 561 -49.11 -116.59 5.25
C TRP A 561 -48.07 -115.49 5.48
N VAL A 562 -47.99 -115.01 6.71
CA VAL A 562 -46.98 -114.02 7.09
C VAL A 562 -46.22 -114.45 8.32
N ASP A 563 -44.91 -114.23 8.32
CA ASP A 563 -44.12 -114.11 9.54
C ASP A 563 -44.19 -112.65 9.98
N ALA A 564 -44.91 -112.39 11.07
CA ALA A 564 -45.24 -111.05 11.53
C ALA A 564 -44.43 -110.66 12.75
N THR A 565 -43.75 -109.51 12.66
CA THR A 565 -43.16 -108.81 13.81
C THR A 565 -43.88 -107.48 14.00
N ILE A 566 -44.57 -107.31 15.13
CA ILE A 566 -45.32 -106.09 15.46
C ILE A 566 -44.69 -105.44 16.69
N VAL A 567 -44.27 -104.19 16.52
CA VAL A 567 -43.55 -103.41 17.53
C VAL A 567 -44.45 -102.28 18.05
N PRO A 568 -44.64 -102.14 19.37
CA PRO A 568 -45.24 -100.96 19.95
C PRO A 568 -44.26 -99.77 19.91
N VAL A 569 -44.68 -98.68 19.28
CA VAL A 569 -43.95 -97.41 19.29
C VAL A 569 -44.41 -96.60 20.50
N LYS A 570 -43.45 -96.16 21.31
CA LYS A 570 -43.68 -95.40 22.54
C LYS A 570 -43.38 -93.92 22.32
N ASP A 571 -44.10 -93.05 23.03
CA ASP A 571 -43.74 -91.64 23.15
C ASP A 571 -42.60 -91.42 24.15
N GLU A 572 -42.19 -90.15 24.35
CA GLU A 572 -41.16 -89.73 25.31
C GLU A 572 -41.49 -90.15 26.77
N ASN A 573 -42.75 -90.45 27.08
CA ASN A 573 -43.22 -90.87 28.41
C ASN A 573 -43.35 -92.41 28.55
N GLY A 574 -42.96 -93.17 27.53
CA GLY A 574 -43.00 -94.64 27.54
C GLY A 574 -44.39 -95.24 27.26
N LYS A 575 -45.39 -94.43 26.90
CA LYS A 575 -46.74 -94.90 26.57
C LYS A 575 -46.80 -95.31 25.10
N THR A 576 -47.36 -96.47 24.80
CA THR A 576 -47.56 -96.91 23.41
C THR A 576 -48.53 -95.97 22.69
N VAL A 577 -48.09 -95.38 21.58
CA VAL A 577 -48.88 -94.44 20.75
C VAL A 577 -49.36 -95.07 19.44
N LYS A 578 -48.63 -96.04 18.90
CA LYS A 578 -49.01 -96.80 17.71
C LYS A 578 -48.29 -98.14 17.66
N TYR A 579 -48.72 -99.02 16.77
CA TYR A 579 -48.02 -100.26 16.46
C TYR A 579 -47.50 -100.21 15.02
N ILE A 580 -46.25 -100.57 14.81
CA ILE A 580 -45.67 -100.76 13.49
C ILE A 580 -45.47 -102.26 13.26
N GLY A 581 -46.04 -102.76 12.17
CA GLY A 581 -45.99 -104.16 11.81
C GLY A 581 -45.19 -104.38 10.55
N ALA A 582 -44.07 -105.11 10.67
CA ALA A 582 -43.28 -105.61 9.57
C ALA A 582 -43.56 -107.11 9.39
N ARG A 583 -43.85 -107.52 8.15
CA ARG A 583 -44.23 -108.89 7.82
C ARG A 583 -43.49 -109.38 6.58
N TYR A 584 -43.08 -110.64 6.59
CA TYR A 584 -42.59 -111.33 5.40
C TYR A 584 -43.63 -112.29 4.90
N HIS A 585 -43.94 -112.21 3.60
CA HIS A 585 -44.87 -113.13 2.95
C HIS A 585 -44.20 -114.50 2.79
N ILE A 586 -44.81 -115.54 3.34
CA ILE A 586 -44.33 -116.92 3.22
C ILE A 586 -45.05 -117.55 2.03
N THR A 587 -44.32 -117.77 0.94
CA THR A 587 -44.88 -118.25 -0.34
C THR A 587 -45.12 -119.75 -0.39
N ASN A 588 -44.43 -120.54 0.44
CA ASN A 588 -44.58 -121.99 0.52
C ASN A 588 -45.52 -122.36 1.68
N GLU A 589 -46.67 -122.93 1.35
CA GLU A 589 -47.73 -123.25 2.32
C GLU A 589 -47.34 -124.38 3.27
N ASP A 590 -46.69 -125.45 2.80
CA ASP A 590 -46.23 -126.55 3.67
C ASP A 590 -45.23 -126.05 4.72
N PHE A 591 -44.34 -125.14 4.31
CA PHE A 591 -43.40 -124.48 5.21
C PHE A 591 -44.10 -123.57 6.22
N ALA A 592 -45.11 -122.81 5.78
CA ALA A 592 -45.90 -121.94 6.66
C ALA A 592 -46.70 -122.75 7.71
N ILE A 593 -47.29 -123.87 7.31
CA ILE A 593 -48.01 -124.80 8.20
C ILE A 593 -47.03 -125.40 9.22
N ALA A 594 -45.85 -125.85 8.78
CA ALA A 594 -44.82 -126.36 9.69
C ALA A 594 -44.36 -125.31 10.71
N MET A 595 -44.13 -124.08 10.26
CA MET A 595 -43.72 -122.96 11.12
C MET A 595 -44.82 -122.56 12.10
N TYR A 596 -46.08 -122.54 11.65
CA TYR A 596 -47.22 -122.34 12.53
C TYR A 596 -47.34 -123.47 13.55
N ASN A 597 -47.21 -124.74 13.15
CA ASN A 597 -47.34 -125.87 14.07
C ASN A 597 -46.25 -125.84 15.16
N GLN A 598 -45.02 -125.41 14.81
CA GLN A 598 -43.98 -125.18 15.80
C GLN A 598 -44.34 -124.04 16.77
N GLN A 599 -44.88 -122.93 16.26
CA GLN A 599 -45.44 -121.87 17.10
C GLN A 599 -46.59 -122.37 17.98
N ALA A 600 -47.45 -123.23 17.44
CA ALA A 600 -48.62 -123.76 18.14
C ALA A 600 -48.20 -124.66 19.29
N ASP A 601 -47.23 -125.55 19.09
CA ASP A 601 -46.65 -126.38 20.16
C ASP A 601 -46.02 -125.51 21.27
N ARG A 602 -45.30 -124.43 20.90
CA ARG A 602 -44.69 -123.49 21.86
C ARG A 602 -45.74 -122.72 22.68
N LEU A 603 -46.86 -122.35 22.06
CA LEU A 603 -47.91 -121.53 22.66
C LEU A 603 -49.09 -122.35 23.20
N ASN A 604 -48.98 -123.69 23.15
CA ASN A 604 -50.03 -124.64 23.51
C ASN A 604 -51.36 -124.38 22.79
N LEU A 605 -51.28 -124.14 21.48
CA LEU A 605 -52.40 -123.91 20.56
C LEU A 605 -52.70 -125.18 19.74
N PRO A 606 -53.93 -125.34 19.22
CA PRO A 606 -54.22 -126.41 18.27
C PRO A 606 -53.37 -126.28 16.99
N ARG A 607 -52.87 -127.43 16.51
CA ARG A 607 -52.15 -127.52 15.23
C ARG A 607 -53.10 -127.28 14.06
N MET A 608 -52.58 -126.84 12.90
CA MET A 608 -53.41 -126.49 11.74
C MET A 608 -54.29 -127.64 11.26
N GLU A 609 -53.80 -128.87 11.29
CA GLU A 609 -54.54 -130.05 10.84
C GLU A 609 -55.78 -130.33 11.71
N GLN A 610 -55.82 -129.78 12.93
CA GLN A 610 -56.94 -129.89 13.87
C GLN A 610 -58.01 -128.81 13.66
N LEU A 611 -57.71 -127.76 12.89
CA LEU A 611 -58.57 -126.57 12.70
C LEU A 611 -59.38 -126.61 11.39
N VAL A 612 -59.10 -127.53 10.46
CA VAL A 612 -59.70 -127.60 9.11
C VAL A 612 -60.91 -128.56 9.02
N LYS A 613 -61.36 -129.16 10.14
CA LYS A 613 -62.44 -130.18 10.17
C LYS A 613 -63.72 -129.78 10.92
N SER A 614 -64.13 -128.51 10.89
CA SER A 614 -65.45 -128.06 11.38
C SER A 614 -66.16 -127.16 10.41
#